data_AF-A0A928JPG6-F1
#
_entry.id   AF-A0A928JPG6-F1
#
_cell.length_a   1.000
_cell.length_b   1.000
_cell.length_c   1.000
_cell.angle_alpha   90.00
_cell.angle_beta   90.00
_cell.angle_gamma   90.00
#
_symmetry.space_group_name_H-M   'P 1'
#
loop_
_entity.id
_entity.type
_entity.pdbx_description
1 polymer ?
#
loop_
_entity_poly.entity_id
_entity_poly.type
_entity_poly.pdbx_seq_one_letter_code
_entity_poly.pdbx_strand_id
1 'polypeptide(L)'
;MLYLYQRAIDYFAIIIREFLKEYPTLERHIEIDINASKNPIGLFRMFDTYNTKAKMPTATEIYHDKALSLNELVKRLEQESEPVKAYLKRKEAIKRRYQKQELNNDILKEERTGGFSALHYKRIKIIEQLISENNDCIGKRDTMLFLAFNSARQIYPFATAKKICRKINNSFSEPLKNIDYIFKQEKVYQIKNETFFEKLGVTEEELINTGRYEMSRPNITRDLERNVRKQEQMMKKDMAKKLILSGCKLKEVAERTALSLSTVSRISADIPKSKKKKK
;
A
#
# COMPACT_ATOMS: atom_id res chain seq x y z
N MET A 1 -4.14 -4.78 -21.52
CA MET A 1 -3.44 -6.06 -21.73
C MET A 1 -2.71 -6.51 -20.47
N LEU A 2 -1.78 -5.72 -19.92
CA LEU A 2 -1.00 -6.09 -18.72
C LEU A 2 -1.88 -6.47 -17.49
N TYR A 3 -2.94 -5.70 -17.24
CA TYR A 3 -3.91 -5.99 -16.18
C TYR A 3 -4.57 -7.38 -16.30
N LEU A 4 -4.96 -7.76 -17.52
CA LEU A 4 -5.61 -9.06 -17.76
C LEU A 4 -4.62 -10.21 -17.56
N TYR A 5 -3.36 -9.99 -17.93
CA TYR A 5 -2.27 -10.94 -17.75
C TYR A 5 -1.97 -11.19 -16.27
N GLN A 6 -1.80 -10.14 -15.48
CA GLN A 6 -1.62 -10.27 -14.04
C GLN A 6 -2.80 -10.98 -13.38
N ARG A 7 -4.02 -10.62 -13.76
CA ARG A 7 -5.26 -11.24 -13.23
C ARG A 7 -5.36 -12.73 -13.58
N ALA A 8 -4.99 -13.12 -14.80
CA ALA A 8 -4.93 -14.52 -15.20
C ALA A 8 -3.89 -15.30 -14.37
N ILE A 9 -2.69 -14.75 -14.17
CA ILE A 9 -1.64 -15.38 -13.35
C ILE A 9 -2.11 -15.56 -11.90
N ASP A 10 -2.75 -14.55 -11.31
CA ASP A 10 -3.28 -14.66 -9.95
C ASP A 10 -4.31 -15.80 -9.84
N TYR A 11 -5.18 -15.97 -10.83
CA TYR A 11 -6.15 -17.07 -10.85
C TYR A 11 -5.49 -18.42 -11.02
N PHE A 12 -4.48 -18.55 -11.89
CA PHE A 12 -3.71 -19.78 -11.98
C PHE A 12 -3.00 -20.11 -10.66
N ALA A 13 -2.40 -19.11 -10.00
CA ALA A 13 -1.77 -19.30 -8.71
C ALA A 13 -2.75 -19.82 -7.65
N ILE A 14 -3.99 -19.30 -7.62
CA ILE A 14 -5.05 -19.79 -6.73
C ILE A 14 -5.41 -21.24 -7.05
N ILE A 15 -5.62 -21.56 -8.33
CA ILE A 15 -6.00 -22.91 -8.77
C ILE A 15 -4.92 -23.91 -8.39
N ILE A 16 -3.65 -23.61 -8.68
CA ILE A 16 -2.56 -24.53 -8.39
C ILE A 16 -2.38 -24.69 -6.88
N ARG A 17 -2.54 -23.62 -6.09
CA ARG A 17 -2.50 -23.72 -4.62
C ARG A 17 -3.59 -24.62 -4.05
N GLU A 18 -4.82 -24.49 -4.52
CA GLU A 18 -5.90 -25.39 -4.07
C GLU A 18 -5.65 -26.83 -4.53
N PHE A 19 -5.18 -27.02 -5.76
CA PHE A 19 -4.77 -28.34 -6.24
C PHE A 19 -3.66 -28.96 -5.36
N LEU A 20 -2.63 -28.21 -4.99
CA LEU A 20 -1.55 -28.72 -4.14
C LEU A 20 -2.03 -29.10 -2.73
N LYS A 21 -3.05 -28.43 -2.18
CA LYS A 21 -3.66 -28.84 -0.91
C LYS A 21 -4.39 -30.17 -1.01
N GLU A 22 -5.01 -30.46 -2.15
CA GLU A 22 -5.64 -31.77 -2.41
C GLU A 22 -4.60 -32.90 -2.50
N TYR A 23 -3.35 -32.57 -2.84
CA TYR A 23 -2.25 -33.54 -2.98
C TYR A 23 -1.01 -33.14 -2.16
N PRO A 24 -1.02 -33.35 -0.82
CA PRO A 24 0.05 -32.92 0.09
C PRO A 24 1.44 -33.53 -0.22
N THR A 25 1.48 -34.67 -0.90
CA THR A 25 2.72 -35.30 -1.36
C THR A 25 3.40 -34.49 -2.45
N LEU A 26 2.63 -33.87 -3.35
CA LEU A 26 3.14 -32.98 -4.41
C LEU A 26 3.57 -31.62 -3.85
N GLU A 27 2.85 -31.09 -2.86
CA GLU A 27 3.17 -29.82 -2.21
C GLU A 27 4.60 -29.80 -1.64
N ARG A 28 5.11 -30.94 -1.15
CA ARG A 28 6.48 -31.07 -0.63
C ARG A 28 7.58 -31.01 -1.70
N HIS A 29 7.22 -31.23 -2.97
CA HIS A 29 8.17 -31.37 -4.07
C HIS A 29 8.03 -30.28 -5.14
N ILE A 30 6.92 -29.52 -5.11
CA ILE A 30 6.63 -28.46 -6.08
C ILE A 30 6.65 -27.13 -5.35
N GLU A 31 7.72 -26.35 -5.57
CA GLU A 31 7.82 -24.96 -5.13
C GLU A 31 7.40 -24.03 -6.27
N ILE A 32 6.29 -23.30 -6.09
CA ILE A 32 5.78 -22.37 -7.10
C ILE A 32 6.23 -20.96 -6.74
N ASP A 33 7.19 -20.44 -7.50
CA ASP A 33 7.57 -19.03 -7.42
C ASP A 33 6.57 -18.16 -8.21
N ILE A 34 5.49 -17.78 -7.53
CA ILE A 34 4.46 -16.91 -8.08
C ILE A 34 5.03 -15.51 -8.37
N ASN A 35 6.00 -15.03 -7.60
CA ASN A 35 6.54 -13.69 -7.77
C ASN A 35 7.39 -13.59 -9.03
N ALA A 36 8.22 -14.59 -9.30
CA ALA A 36 8.93 -14.69 -10.58
C ALA A 36 7.95 -14.78 -11.75
N SER A 37 6.87 -15.55 -11.59
CA SER A 37 5.84 -15.76 -12.62
C SER A 37 5.00 -14.52 -12.93
N LYS A 38 4.95 -13.54 -12.02
CA LYS A 38 4.25 -12.26 -12.21
C LYS A 38 5.04 -11.24 -13.04
N ASN A 39 6.31 -11.50 -13.32
CA ASN A 39 7.15 -10.57 -14.09
C ASN A 39 6.75 -10.58 -15.57
N PRO A 40 6.18 -9.48 -16.11
CA PRO A 40 5.73 -9.42 -17.51
C PRO A 40 6.90 -9.42 -18.52
N ILE A 41 8.12 -9.14 -18.05
CA ILE A 41 9.36 -9.17 -18.86
C ILE A 41 10.23 -10.36 -18.38
N GLY A 42 9.60 -11.39 -17.81
CA GLY A 42 10.29 -12.59 -17.37
C GLY A 42 11.03 -13.25 -18.52
N LEU A 43 12.31 -13.60 -18.29
CA LEU A 43 13.04 -14.45 -19.22
C LEU A 43 12.60 -15.89 -18.97
N PHE A 44 11.95 -16.48 -19.96
CA PHE A 44 11.60 -17.89 -19.96
C PHE A 44 12.74 -18.69 -20.59
N ARG A 45 12.92 -19.93 -20.14
CA ARG A 45 13.91 -20.81 -20.76
C ARG A 45 13.43 -21.20 -22.17
N MET A 46 14.32 -21.12 -23.14
CA MET A 46 14.02 -21.58 -24.49
C MET A 46 13.84 -23.09 -24.52
N PHE A 47 12.87 -23.54 -25.31
CA PHE A 47 12.58 -24.95 -25.53
C PHE A 47 13.77 -25.68 -26.14
N ASP A 48 13.94 -26.94 -25.72
CA ASP A 48 14.91 -27.88 -26.27
C ASP A 48 16.37 -27.37 -26.24
N THR A 49 16.71 -26.60 -25.20
CA THR A 49 18.06 -26.10 -24.95
C THR A 49 18.74 -26.82 -23.77
N TYR A 50 20.06 -26.71 -23.68
CA TYR A 50 20.80 -27.29 -22.57
C TYR A 50 20.70 -26.41 -21.31
N ASN A 51 20.13 -26.95 -20.23
CA ASN A 51 20.09 -26.27 -18.93
C ASN A 51 21.44 -26.43 -18.22
N THR A 52 22.29 -25.39 -18.29
CA THR A 52 23.62 -25.38 -17.66
C THR A 52 23.59 -25.53 -16.14
N LYS A 53 22.53 -25.06 -15.46
CA LYS A 53 22.40 -25.15 -14.00
C LYS A 53 22.09 -26.58 -13.54
N ALA A 54 21.21 -27.28 -14.24
CA ALA A 54 20.87 -28.68 -13.92
C ALA A 54 21.71 -29.71 -14.69
N LYS A 55 22.55 -29.25 -15.63
CA LYS A 55 23.41 -30.08 -16.50
C LYS A 55 22.64 -31.12 -17.31
N MET A 56 21.48 -30.73 -17.83
CA MET A 56 20.61 -31.63 -18.60
C MET A 56 19.92 -30.89 -19.75
N PRO A 57 19.63 -31.58 -20.88
CA PRO A 57 18.78 -31.01 -21.92
C PRO A 57 17.37 -30.80 -21.37
N THR A 58 16.74 -29.69 -21.73
CA THR A 58 15.30 -29.53 -21.51
C THR A 58 14.53 -30.29 -22.58
N ALA A 59 13.44 -30.94 -22.18
CA ALA A 59 12.45 -31.48 -23.10
C ALA A 59 11.15 -30.68 -22.94
N THR A 60 10.48 -30.41 -24.06
CA THR A 60 9.23 -29.64 -24.07
C THR A 60 8.11 -30.50 -24.63
N GLU A 61 7.02 -30.64 -23.90
CA GLU A 61 5.79 -31.24 -24.39
C GLU A 61 4.72 -30.17 -24.55
N ILE A 62 4.17 -30.02 -25.76
CA ILE A 62 3.05 -29.14 -26.04
C ILE A 62 1.78 -29.99 -25.95
N TYR A 63 1.05 -29.86 -24.85
CA TYR A 63 -0.19 -30.62 -24.63
C TYR A 63 -1.35 -30.13 -25.52
N HIS A 64 -1.41 -28.82 -25.78
CA HIS A 64 -2.46 -28.20 -26.59
C HIS A 64 -1.91 -27.00 -27.36
N ASP A 65 -2.31 -26.85 -28.62
CA ASP A 65 -1.89 -25.78 -29.55
C ASP A 65 -2.92 -24.63 -29.67
N LYS A 66 -4.07 -24.78 -29.01
CA LYS A 66 -5.17 -23.83 -29.11
C LYS A 66 -4.83 -22.52 -28.39
N ALA A 67 -4.61 -21.46 -29.16
CA ALA A 67 -4.48 -20.11 -28.63
C ALA A 67 -5.81 -19.62 -28.05
N LEU A 68 -5.74 -18.98 -26.88
CA LEU A 68 -6.88 -18.38 -26.20
C LEU A 68 -6.70 -16.87 -26.11
N SER A 69 -7.78 -16.12 -26.32
CA SER A 69 -7.79 -14.70 -26.00
C SER A 69 -7.68 -14.52 -24.48
N LEU A 70 -6.84 -13.59 -24.05
CA LEU A 70 -6.62 -13.31 -22.62
C LEU A 70 -7.92 -12.90 -21.90
N ASN A 71 -8.80 -12.18 -22.59
CA ASN A 71 -10.11 -11.81 -22.07
C ASN A 71 -11.03 -13.02 -21.89
N GLU A 72 -11.03 -13.94 -22.86
CA GLU A 72 -11.81 -15.17 -22.78
C GLU A 72 -11.30 -16.05 -21.65
N LEU A 73 -9.97 -16.21 -21.53
CA LEU A 73 -9.34 -16.97 -20.47
C LEU A 73 -9.74 -16.44 -19.09
N VAL A 74 -9.63 -15.13 -18.86
CA VAL A 74 -10.01 -14.52 -17.57
C VAL A 74 -11.49 -14.78 -17.27
N LYS A 75 -12.40 -14.50 -18.22
CA LYS A 75 -13.84 -14.76 -18.02
C LYS A 75 -14.12 -16.22 -17.69
N ARG A 76 -13.45 -17.13 -18.39
CA ARG A 76 -13.61 -18.56 -18.21
C ARG A 76 -13.12 -19.02 -16.84
N LEU A 77 -11.96 -18.54 -16.39
CA LEU A 77 -11.46 -18.79 -15.05
C LEU A 77 -12.44 -18.28 -13.98
N GLU A 78 -13.04 -17.11 -14.16
CA GLU A 78 -14.02 -16.57 -13.21
C GLU A 78 -15.35 -17.35 -13.17
N GLN A 79 -15.76 -17.89 -14.31
CA GLN A 79 -17.06 -18.56 -14.48
C GLN A 79 -17.03 -20.07 -14.28
N GLU A 80 -15.89 -20.71 -14.52
CA GLU A 80 -15.78 -22.17 -14.51
C GLU A 80 -14.96 -22.68 -13.32
N SER A 81 -13.98 -21.93 -12.81
CA SER A 81 -13.13 -22.38 -11.69
C SER A 81 -13.77 -22.12 -10.33
N GLU A 82 -14.13 -23.19 -9.61
CA GLU A 82 -14.64 -23.10 -8.24
C GLU A 82 -13.66 -22.43 -7.25
N PRO A 83 -12.34 -22.73 -7.26
CA PRO A 83 -11.35 -22.00 -6.47
C PRO A 83 -11.39 -20.48 -6.69
N VAL A 84 -11.49 -20.06 -7.95
CA VAL A 84 -11.52 -18.64 -8.32
C VAL A 84 -12.83 -17.99 -7.88
N LYS A 85 -13.97 -18.65 -8.09
CA LYS A 85 -15.28 -18.16 -7.61
C LYS A 85 -15.31 -17.99 -6.10
N ALA A 86 -14.80 -18.97 -5.36
CA ALA A 86 -14.73 -18.93 -3.91
C ALA A 86 -13.87 -17.75 -3.43
N TYR A 87 -12.71 -17.55 -4.07
CA TYR A 87 -11.86 -16.40 -3.82
C TYR A 87 -12.57 -15.06 -4.09
N LEU A 88 -13.25 -14.92 -5.23
CA LEU A 88 -13.98 -13.70 -5.60
C LEU A 88 -15.14 -13.41 -4.63
N LYS A 89 -15.95 -14.43 -4.29
CA LYS A 89 -17.02 -14.29 -3.28
C LYS A 89 -16.48 -13.86 -1.93
N ARG A 90 -15.37 -14.43 -1.48
CA ARG A 90 -14.70 -14.05 -0.23
C ARG A 90 -14.23 -12.59 -0.29
N LYS A 91 -13.62 -12.19 -1.40
CA LYS A 91 -13.17 -10.81 -1.65
C LYS A 91 -14.32 -9.80 -1.59
N GLU A 92 -15.46 -10.11 -2.21
CA GLU A 92 -16.66 -9.26 -2.15
C GLU A 92 -17.27 -9.18 -0.76
N ALA A 93 -17.37 -10.32 -0.05
CA ALA A 93 -17.89 -10.36 1.31
C ALA A 93 -17.03 -9.50 2.26
N ILE A 94 -15.71 -9.55 2.09
CA ILE A 94 -14.77 -8.70 2.82
C ILE A 94 -15.02 -7.23 2.49
N LYS A 95 -15.10 -6.86 1.20
CA LYS A 95 -15.39 -5.48 0.78
C LYS A 95 -16.69 -4.93 1.39
N ARG A 96 -17.76 -5.75 1.42
CA ARG A 96 -19.05 -5.39 2.04
C ARG A 96 -18.95 -5.21 3.56
N ARG A 97 -18.15 -6.03 4.25
CA ARG A 97 -17.91 -5.88 5.69
C ARG A 97 -17.19 -4.56 5.99
N TYR A 98 -16.22 -4.17 5.16
CA TYR A 98 -15.51 -2.90 5.32
C TYR A 98 -16.39 -1.69 5.04
N GLN A 99 -17.18 -1.69 3.96
CA GLN A 99 -18.13 -0.61 3.71
C GLN A 99 -19.12 -0.43 4.88
N LYS A 100 -19.58 -1.53 5.49
CA LYS A 100 -20.42 -1.48 6.70
C LYS A 100 -19.66 -0.99 7.94
N GLN A 101 -18.39 -1.36 8.10
CA GLN A 101 -17.55 -0.87 9.20
C GLN A 101 -17.14 0.60 9.03
N GLU A 102 -16.93 1.08 7.81
CA GLU A 102 -16.68 2.50 7.54
C GLU A 102 -17.92 3.34 7.82
N LEU A 103 -19.10 2.87 7.40
CA LEU A 103 -20.37 3.51 7.76
C LEU A 103 -20.59 3.55 9.28
N ASN A 104 -20.26 2.46 10.00
CA ASN A 104 -20.35 2.43 11.47
C ASN A 104 -19.24 3.23 12.17
N ASN A 105 -18.07 3.37 11.56
CA ASN A 105 -16.99 4.21 12.09
C ASN A 105 -17.22 5.70 11.79
N ASP A 106 -17.99 6.04 10.74
CA ASP A 106 -18.47 7.40 10.50
C ASP A 106 -19.45 7.84 11.61
N ILE A 107 -20.23 6.91 12.17
CA ILE A 107 -21.06 7.16 13.37
C ILE A 107 -20.20 7.37 14.63
N LEU A 108 -18.96 6.86 14.66
CA LEU A 108 -18.00 7.05 15.76
C LEU A 108 -17.01 8.21 15.53
N LYS A 109 -17.10 8.92 14.39
CA LYS A 109 -16.10 9.94 13.97
C LYS A 109 -16.28 11.31 14.60
N GLU A 110 -17.33 11.58 15.35
CA GLU A 110 -17.53 12.94 15.86
C GLU A 110 -16.68 13.30 17.07
N GLU A 111 -16.09 12.36 17.83
CA GLU A 111 -15.49 12.79 19.10
C GLU A 111 -13.99 12.61 19.29
N ARG A 112 -13.31 11.56 18.79
CA ARG A 112 -11.91 11.35 19.23
C ARG A 112 -11.07 10.59 18.22
N THR A 113 -10.38 11.27 17.31
CA THR A 113 -8.95 10.99 16.98
C THR A 113 -8.49 11.80 15.76
N GLY A 114 -7.44 12.62 15.94
CA GLY A 114 -6.77 13.30 14.82
C GLY A 114 -6.16 12.32 13.81
N GLY A 115 -5.90 12.80 12.58
CA GLY A 115 -5.45 11.96 11.45
C GLY A 115 -4.18 11.11 11.68
N PHE A 116 -3.34 11.47 12.65
CA PHE A 116 -2.18 10.66 13.05
C PHE A 116 -2.59 9.34 13.69
N SER A 117 -3.53 9.37 14.63
CA SER A 117 -3.98 8.16 15.34
C SER A 117 -4.77 7.23 14.40
N ALA A 118 -5.57 7.82 13.51
CA ALA A 118 -6.30 7.09 12.48
C ALA A 118 -5.36 6.30 11.56
N LEU A 119 -4.24 6.88 11.12
CA LEU A 119 -3.26 6.19 10.28
C LEU A 119 -2.70 4.92 10.96
N HIS A 120 -2.23 5.06 12.20
CA HIS A 120 -1.63 3.93 12.91
C HIS A 120 -2.64 2.85 13.26
N TYR A 121 -3.89 3.24 13.56
CA TYR A 121 -4.99 2.30 13.73
C TYR A 121 -5.26 1.51 12.43
N LYS A 122 -5.33 2.21 11.28
CA LYS A 122 -5.49 1.57 9.96
C LYS A 122 -4.37 0.57 9.68
N ARG A 123 -3.11 0.92 9.97
CA ARG A 123 -1.95 0.01 9.79
C ARG A 123 -2.08 -1.28 10.61
N ILE A 124 -2.51 -1.19 11.86
CA ILE A 124 -2.75 -2.36 12.71
C ILE A 124 -3.85 -3.25 12.11
N LYS A 125 -4.95 -2.64 11.64
CA LYS A 125 -6.06 -3.36 11.00
C LYS A 125 -5.68 -4.07 9.70
N ILE A 126 -4.82 -3.45 8.89
CA ILE A 126 -4.30 -4.09 7.68
C ILE A 126 -3.52 -5.36 8.02
N ILE A 127 -2.70 -5.33 9.08
CA ILE A 127 -1.94 -6.51 9.52
C ILE A 127 -2.89 -7.61 10.02
N GLU A 128 -3.87 -7.29 10.86
CA GLU A 128 -4.89 -8.26 11.31
C GLU A 128 -5.62 -8.92 10.12
N GLN A 129 -5.90 -8.14 9.08
CA GLN A 129 -6.57 -8.63 7.88
C GLN A 129 -5.66 -9.55 7.05
N LEU A 130 -4.40 -9.17 6.84
CA LEU A 130 -3.43 -9.99 6.10
C LEU A 130 -3.27 -11.38 6.72
N ILE A 131 -3.28 -11.45 8.06
CA ILE A 131 -3.22 -12.71 8.80
C ILE A 131 -4.48 -13.55 8.55
N SER A 132 -5.66 -12.93 8.50
CA SER A 132 -6.92 -13.65 8.27
C SER A 132 -7.08 -14.18 6.84
N GLU A 133 -6.35 -13.61 5.89
CA GLU A 133 -6.44 -13.96 4.46
C GLU A 133 -5.34 -14.92 4.00
N ASN A 134 -4.11 -14.76 4.50
CA ASN A 134 -2.99 -15.64 4.20
C ASN A 134 -2.83 -16.69 5.31
N ASN A 135 -3.29 -17.91 5.06
CA ASN A 135 -3.08 -19.05 5.96
C ASN A 135 -1.59 -19.35 6.17
N ASP A 136 -0.74 -18.97 5.20
CA ASP A 136 0.71 -19.13 5.27
C ASP A 136 1.42 -17.76 5.33
N CYS A 137 1.76 -17.35 6.56
CA CYS A 137 2.58 -16.17 6.85
C CYS A 137 4.03 -16.55 7.21
N ILE A 138 4.46 -17.79 6.89
CA ILE A 138 5.79 -18.29 7.27
C ILE A 138 6.88 -17.35 6.73
N GLY A 139 7.83 -16.99 7.61
CA GLY A 139 8.92 -16.04 7.31
C GLY A 139 8.57 -14.53 7.38
N LYS A 140 7.29 -14.14 7.42
CA LYS A 140 6.87 -12.72 7.51
C LYS A 140 6.31 -12.31 8.88
N ARG A 141 6.04 -13.28 9.77
CA ARG A 141 5.44 -13.08 11.11
C ARG A 141 6.17 -12.05 11.96
N ASP A 142 7.50 -12.15 12.07
CA ASP A 142 8.32 -11.25 12.88
C ASP A 142 8.22 -9.80 12.38
N THR A 143 8.24 -9.62 11.05
CA THR A 143 8.10 -8.31 10.41
C THR A 143 6.70 -7.73 10.63
N MET A 144 5.65 -8.55 10.49
CA MET A 144 4.27 -8.13 10.76
C MET A 144 4.08 -7.71 12.21
N LEU A 145 4.57 -8.48 13.18
CA LEU A 145 4.50 -8.13 14.59
C LEU A 145 5.30 -6.89 14.94
N PHE A 146 6.50 -6.74 14.36
CA PHE A 146 7.30 -5.52 14.50
C PHE A 146 6.51 -4.28 14.03
N LEU A 147 5.94 -4.34 12.84
CA LEU A 147 5.19 -3.22 12.25
C LEU A 147 3.90 -2.92 13.04
N ALA A 148 3.21 -3.95 13.53
CA ALA A 148 2.03 -3.81 14.36
C ALA A 148 2.37 -3.19 15.72
N PHE A 149 3.40 -3.68 16.40
CA PHE A 149 3.86 -3.14 17.68
C PHE A 149 4.33 -1.70 17.55
N ASN A 150 5.15 -1.41 16.52
CA ASN A 150 5.64 -0.06 16.28
C ASN A 150 4.49 0.90 15.96
N SER A 151 3.48 0.49 15.20
CA SER A 151 2.28 1.30 14.95
C SER A 151 1.43 1.48 16.20
N ALA A 152 1.28 0.45 17.03
CA ALA A 152 0.56 0.53 18.30
C ALA A 152 1.26 1.45 19.30
N ARG A 153 2.61 1.44 19.37
CA ARG A 153 3.39 2.30 20.27
C ARG A 153 3.29 3.78 19.95
N GLN A 154 2.95 4.14 18.72
CA GLN A 154 2.73 5.54 18.30
C GLN A 154 1.44 6.13 18.87
N ILE A 155 0.45 5.28 19.21
CA ILE A 155 -0.90 5.73 19.62
C ILE A 155 -1.36 5.17 20.97
N TYR A 156 -0.67 4.18 21.51
CA TYR A 156 -0.99 3.53 22.78
C TYR A 156 0.22 3.46 23.73
N PRO A 157 -0.03 3.45 25.06
CA PRO A 157 0.99 3.14 26.06
C PRO A 157 1.63 1.77 25.83
N PHE A 158 2.85 1.59 26.35
CA PHE A 158 3.66 0.39 26.13
C PHE A 158 2.94 -0.91 26.51
N ALA A 159 2.29 -0.96 27.68
CA ALA A 159 1.56 -2.13 28.15
C ALA A 159 0.41 -2.51 27.19
N THR A 160 -0.35 -1.53 26.70
CA THR A 160 -1.44 -1.73 25.75
C THR A 160 -0.92 -2.20 24.40
N ALA A 161 0.15 -1.58 23.88
CA ALA A 161 0.78 -2.01 22.63
C ALA A 161 1.32 -3.45 22.72
N LYS A 162 1.89 -3.85 23.87
CA LYS A 162 2.33 -5.23 24.14
C LYS A 162 1.16 -6.21 24.12
N LYS A 163 0.02 -5.84 24.72
CA LYS A 163 -1.22 -6.65 24.70
C LYS A 163 -1.77 -6.81 23.27
N ILE A 164 -1.81 -5.73 22.48
CA ILE A 164 -2.24 -5.77 21.08
C ILE A 164 -1.31 -6.68 20.26
N CYS A 165 0.00 -6.51 20.38
CA CYS A 165 0.97 -7.34 19.66
C CYS A 165 0.85 -8.83 20.01
N ARG A 166 0.63 -9.17 21.29
CA ARG A 166 0.37 -10.55 21.73
C ARG A 166 -0.92 -11.11 21.14
N LYS A 167 -1.99 -10.31 21.10
CA LYS A 167 -3.26 -10.70 20.48
C LYS A 167 -3.07 -11.01 18.98
N ILE A 168 -2.31 -10.18 18.27
CA ILE A 168 -1.99 -10.39 16.85
C ILE A 168 -1.16 -11.66 16.66
N ASN A 169 -0.15 -11.90 17.50
CA ASN A 169 0.64 -13.14 17.44
C ASN A 169 -0.22 -14.40 17.58
N ASN A 170 -1.18 -14.36 18.51
CA ASN A 170 -2.11 -15.46 18.72
C ASN A 170 -3.12 -15.64 17.58
N SER A 171 -3.21 -14.69 16.65
CA SER A 171 -4.10 -14.76 15.49
C SER A 171 -3.45 -15.49 14.30
N PHE A 172 -2.14 -15.73 14.34
CA PHE A 172 -1.48 -16.56 13.33
C PHE A 172 -1.88 -18.03 13.50
N SER A 173 -1.97 -18.76 12.39
CA SER A 173 -2.15 -20.22 12.37
C SER A 173 -1.15 -20.93 13.29
N GLU A 174 0.09 -20.45 13.27
CA GLU A 174 1.16 -20.84 14.19
C GLU A 174 1.75 -19.58 14.86
N PRO A 175 1.43 -19.32 16.13
CA PRO A 175 2.01 -18.20 16.87
C PRO A 175 3.53 -18.36 17.09
N LEU A 176 4.27 -17.26 17.08
CA LEU A 176 5.69 -17.27 17.46
C LEU A 176 5.83 -17.52 18.97
N LYS A 177 6.71 -18.45 19.36
CA LYS A 177 6.92 -18.87 20.76
C LYS A 177 7.52 -17.75 21.62
N ASN A 178 8.45 -16.99 21.08
CA ASN A 178 9.07 -15.86 21.77
C ASN A 178 8.95 -14.61 20.91
N ILE A 179 8.29 -13.58 21.43
CA ILE A 179 8.14 -12.28 20.77
C ILE A 179 8.68 -11.13 21.63
N ASP A 180 9.25 -11.42 22.80
CA ASP A 180 9.68 -10.37 23.73
C ASP A 180 10.83 -9.53 23.18
N TYR A 181 11.62 -10.09 22.24
CA TYR A 181 12.65 -9.34 21.52
C TYR A 181 12.06 -8.16 20.71
N ILE A 182 10.82 -8.25 20.25
CA ILE A 182 10.12 -7.16 19.54
C ILE A 182 9.86 -6.00 20.50
N PHE A 183 9.69 -6.26 21.79
CA PHE A 183 9.39 -5.21 22.78
C PHE A 183 10.64 -4.52 23.31
N LYS A 184 11.84 -5.08 23.05
CA LYS A 184 13.14 -4.52 23.47
C LYS A 184 13.64 -3.37 22.58
N GLN A 185 12.82 -2.89 21.66
CA GLN A 185 13.17 -1.75 20.81
C GLN A 185 13.40 -0.50 21.65
N GLU A 186 14.57 0.12 21.52
CA GLU A 186 14.93 1.35 22.24
C GLU A 186 14.11 2.56 21.78
N LYS A 187 13.67 2.56 20.52
CA LYS A 187 12.96 3.68 19.88
C LYS A 187 11.76 3.22 19.09
N VAL A 188 10.75 4.08 19.04
CA VAL A 188 9.59 3.93 18.16
C VAL A 188 9.92 4.55 16.81
N TYR A 189 9.89 3.75 15.75
CA TYR A 189 10.29 4.18 14.41
C TYR A 189 9.14 4.92 13.71
N GLN A 190 9.42 6.11 13.17
CA GLN A 190 8.49 6.82 12.30
C GLN A 190 8.60 6.29 10.86
N ILE A 191 7.86 5.21 10.58
CA ILE A 191 7.91 4.52 9.28
C ILE A 191 6.99 5.23 8.29
N LYS A 192 7.54 5.64 7.13
CA LYS A 192 6.77 6.16 5.98
C LYS A 192 5.80 5.10 5.46
N ASN A 193 4.68 5.50 4.86
CA ASN A 193 3.68 4.53 4.42
C ASN A 193 4.19 3.60 3.32
N GLU A 194 4.97 4.13 2.39
CA GLU A 194 5.66 3.35 1.35
C GLU A 194 6.49 2.23 1.97
N THR A 195 7.40 2.56 2.89
CA THR A 195 8.26 1.58 3.59
C THR A 195 7.47 0.59 4.44
N PHE A 196 6.31 0.99 4.98
CA PHE A 196 5.43 0.09 5.73
C PHE A 196 4.88 -1.02 4.83
N PHE A 197 4.37 -0.66 3.64
CA PHE A 197 3.82 -1.62 2.68
C PHE A 197 4.90 -2.45 1.97
N GLU A 198 6.03 -1.83 1.65
CA GLU A 198 7.21 -2.51 1.12
C GLU A 198 7.66 -3.64 2.05
N LYS A 199 7.77 -3.38 3.36
CA LYS A 199 8.15 -4.39 4.36
C LYS A 199 7.10 -5.50 4.53
N LEU A 200 5.84 -5.23 4.24
CA LEU A 200 4.80 -6.26 4.21
C LEU A 200 4.84 -7.10 2.92
N GLY A 201 5.61 -6.66 1.92
CA GLY A 201 5.63 -7.26 0.58
C GLY A 201 4.27 -7.17 -0.09
N VAL A 202 3.49 -6.12 0.18
CA VAL A 202 2.20 -5.84 -0.44
C VAL A 202 2.40 -4.69 -1.42
N THR A 203 2.11 -4.92 -2.69
CA THR A 203 2.23 -3.89 -3.73
C THR A 203 1.09 -2.87 -3.65
N GLU A 204 1.33 -1.65 -4.14
CA GLU A 204 0.29 -0.61 -4.19
C GLU A 204 -0.91 -1.05 -5.05
N GLU A 205 -0.66 -1.82 -6.11
CA GLU A 205 -1.69 -2.45 -6.95
C GLU A 205 -2.50 -3.51 -6.18
N GLU A 206 -1.88 -4.32 -5.32
CA GLU A 206 -2.60 -5.25 -4.43
C GLU A 206 -3.46 -4.51 -3.40
N LEU A 207 -3.04 -3.33 -2.93
CA LEU A 207 -3.84 -2.47 -2.05
C LEU A 207 -5.05 -1.86 -2.77
N ILE A 208 -4.86 -1.40 -4.02
CA ILE A 208 -5.93 -0.90 -4.91
C ILE A 208 -6.94 -2.00 -5.22
N ASN A 209 -6.45 -3.16 -5.65
CA ASN A 209 -7.29 -4.27 -6.09
C ASN A 209 -8.04 -4.96 -4.94
N THR A 210 -7.62 -4.79 -3.69
CA THR A 210 -8.31 -5.32 -2.49
C THR A 210 -9.24 -4.32 -1.81
N GLY A 211 -9.32 -3.07 -2.30
CA GLY A 211 -10.06 -1.99 -1.63
C GLY A 211 -9.35 -1.45 -0.38
N ARG A 212 -8.10 -1.88 -0.11
CA ARG A 212 -7.26 -1.40 0.99
C ARG A 212 -6.60 -0.05 0.70
N TYR A 213 -6.79 0.49 -0.50
CA TYR A 213 -6.21 1.74 -0.96
C TYR A 213 -6.67 2.96 -0.15
N GLU A 214 -7.93 2.99 0.26
CA GLU A 214 -8.49 4.05 1.10
C GLU A 214 -7.94 4.02 2.54
N MET A 215 -7.39 2.87 2.95
CA MET A 215 -6.65 2.70 4.21
C MET A 215 -5.17 3.11 4.10
N SER A 216 -4.63 3.13 2.87
CA SER A 216 -3.22 3.45 2.57
C SER A 216 -2.95 4.94 2.31
N ARG A 217 -3.98 5.75 2.05
CA ARG A 217 -3.79 7.18 1.84
C ARG A 217 -3.87 7.93 3.18
N PRO A 218 -2.86 8.75 3.55
CA PRO A 218 -3.07 9.79 4.55
C PRO A 218 -4.19 10.69 4.04
N ASN A 219 -5.13 11.08 4.92
CA ASN A 219 -6.36 11.83 4.61
C ASN A 219 -6.26 12.69 3.34
N ILE A 220 -6.73 12.15 2.23
CA ILE A 220 -6.66 12.76 0.88
C ILE A 220 -7.24 14.16 0.92
N THR A 221 -8.37 14.32 1.60
CA THR A 221 -9.08 15.59 1.78
C THR A 221 -8.20 16.65 2.46
N ARG A 222 -7.49 16.28 3.54
CA ARG A 222 -6.64 17.22 4.27
C ARG A 222 -5.35 17.58 3.51
N ASP A 223 -4.74 16.63 2.82
CA ASP A 223 -3.51 16.90 2.05
C ASP A 223 -3.82 17.61 0.73
N LEU A 224 -4.98 17.38 0.10
CA LEU A 224 -5.48 18.24 -0.99
C LEU A 224 -5.71 19.66 -0.48
N GLU A 225 -6.47 19.84 0.60
CA GLU A 225 -6.71 21.17 1.17
C GLU A 225 -5.42 21.89 1.55
N ARG A 226 -4.45 21.17 2.12
CA ARG A 226 -3.14 21.73 2.47
C ARG A 226 -2.33 22.09 1.22
N ASN A 227 -2.38 21.28 0.18
CA ASN A 227 -1.71 21.56 -1.09
C ASN A 227 -2.36 22.72 -1.83
N VAL A 228 -3.69 22.80 -1.86
CA VAL A 228 -4.45 23.94 -2.40
C VAL A 228 -4.10 25.21 -1.64
N ARG A 229 -4.14 25.21 -0.30
CA ARG A 229 -3.72 26.37 0.52
C ARG A 229 -2.27 26.78 0.26
N LYS A 230 -1.35 25.81 0.12
CA LYS A 230 0.05 26.10 -0.23
C LYS A 230 0.18 26.71 -1.62
N GLN A 231 -0.56 26.21 -2.61
CA GLN A 231 -0.56 26.73 -3.97
C GLN A 231 -1.14 28.14 -4.02
N GLU A 232 -2.29 28.39 -3.38
CA GLU A 232 -2.88 29.72 -3.25
C GLU A 232 -1.92 30.71 -2.60
N GLN A 233 -1.24 30.29 -1.53
CA GLN A 233 -0.29 31.14 -0.84
C GLN A 233 0.98 31.40 -1.65
N MET A 234 1.43 30.44 -2.47
CA MET A 234 2.50 30.67 -3.44
C MET A 234 2.08 31.64 -4.53
N MET A 235 0.88 31.49 -5.11
CA MET A 235 0.36 32.43 -6.11
C MET A 235 0.27 33.86 -5.58
N LYS A 236 -0.23 34.04 -4.35
CA LYS A 236 -0.28 35.36 -3.67
C LYS A 236 1.12 35.96 -3.51
N LYS A 237 2.12 35.15 -3.14
CA LYS A 237 3.52 35.58 -3.00
C LYS A 237 4.15 35.96 -4.34
N ASP A 238 3.89 35.20 -5.41
CA ASP A 238 4.40 35.50 -6.74
C ASP A 238 3.74 36.74 -7.34
N MET A 239 2.44 36.92 -7.10
CA MET A 239 1.75 38.16 -7.45
C MET A 239 2.30 39.36 -6.68
N ALA A 240 2.59 39.21 -5.38
CA ALA A 240 3.25 40.25 -4.59
C ALA A 240 4.64 40.60 -5.15
N LYS A 241 5.45 39.61 -5.54
CA LYS A 241 6.75 39.84 -6.19
C LYS A 241 6.59 40.64 -7.48
N LYS A 242 5.64 40.27 -8.34
CA LYS A 242 5.36 40.98 -9.61
C LYS A 242 4.99 42.45 -9.36
N LEU A 243 4.09 42.70 -8.40
CA LEU A 243 3.65 44.06 -8.07
C LEU A 243 4.76 44.91 -7.44
N ILE A 244 5.65 44.30 -6.64
CA ILE A 244 6.82 45.00 -6.09
C ILE A 244 7.80 45.35 -7.21
N LEU A 245 8.06 44.44 -8.15
CA LEU A 245 8.94 44.69 -9.30
C LEU A 245 8.37 45.75 -10.24
N SER A 246 7.04 45.86 -10.36
CA SER A 246 6.38 46.93 -11.12
C SER A 246 6.34 48.28 -10.40
N GLY A 247 6.84 48.39 -9.15
CA GLY A 247 6.95 49.66 -8.42
C GLY A 247 5.72 50.04 -7.57
N CYS A 248 4.80 49.12 -7.29
CA CYS A 248 3.67 49.39 -6.39
C CYS A 248 4.14 49.60 -4.95
N LYS A 249 3.42 50.43 -4.17
CA LYS A 249 3.76 50.64 -2.76
C LYS A 249 3.42 49.37 -1.96
N LEU A 250 4.24 49.04 -0.95
CA LEU A 250 4.06 47.80 -0.17
C LEU A 250 2.68 47.69 0.49
N LYS A 251 2.07 48.81 0.88
CA LYS A 251 0.71 48.87 1.44
C LYS A 251 -0.35 48.47 0.41
N GLU A 252 -0.25 48.98 -0.82
CA GLU A 252 -1.13 48.61 -1.94
C GLU A 252 -0.95 47.14 -2.35
N VAL A 253 0.28 46.62 -2.27
CA VAL A 253 0.56 45.20 -2.54
C VAL A 253 -0.08 44.30 -1.48
N ALA A 254 -0.01 44.69 -0.20
CA ALA A 254 -0.63 43.94 0.89
C ALA A 254 -2.16 43.87 0.74
N GLU A 255 -2.79 45.00 0.39
CA GLU A 255 -4.23 45.08 0.11
C GLU A 255 -4.63 44.22 -1.09
N ARG A 256 -3.89 44.30 -2.21
CA ARG A 256 -4.21 43.54 -3.44
C ARG A 256 -3.96 42.04 -3.34
N THR A 257 -3.02 41.60 -2.50
CA THR A 257 -2.66 40.17 -2.37
C THR A 257 -3.26 39.51 -1.13
N ALA A 258 -3.97 40.28 -0.30
CA ALA A 258 -4.49 39.85 1.00
C ALA A 258 -3.39 39.19 1.87
N LEU A 259 -2.16 39.73 1.80
CA LEU A 259 -1.02 39.32 2.61
C LEU A 259 -0.77 40.37 3.69
N SER A 260 -0.23 39.96 4.84
CA SER A 260 0.17 40.92 5.88
C SER A 260 1.31 41.82 5.37
N LEU A 261 1.32 43.07 5.82
CA LEU A 261 2.37 44.04 5.47
C LEU A 261 3.78 43.51 5.82
N SER A 262 3.91 42.76 6.92
CA SER A 262 5.17 42.14 7.33
C SER A 262 5.65 41.08 6.34
N THR A 263 4.74 40.28 5.77
CA THR A 263 5.05 39.27 4.76
C THR A 263 5.51 39.93 3.46
N VAL A 264 4.81 40.98 3.03
CA VAL A 264 5.16 41.77 1.83
C VAL A 264 6.51 42.47 2.01
N SER A 265 6.81 42.99 3.20
CA SER A 265 8.10 43.61 3.53
C SER A 265 9.26 42.61 3.43
N ARG A 266 9.09 41.38 3.96
CA ARG A 266 10.09 40.31 3.80
C ARG A 266 10.32 39.94 2.34
N ILE A 267 9.24 39.75 1.58
CA ILE A 267 9.34 39.45 0.13
C ILE A 267 10.08 40.57 -0.61
N SER A 268 9.83 41.84 -0.26
CA SER A 268 10.57 42.96 -0.83
C SER A 268 12.05 42.90 -0.44
N ALA A 269 12.39 42.60 0.81
CA ALA A 269 13.78 42.50 1.26
C ALA A 269 14.58 41.44 0.49
N ASP A 270 13.95 40.31 0.15
CA ASP A 270 14.57 39.22 -0.61
C ASP A 270 14.78 39.55 -2.11
N ILE A 271 14.16 40.61 -2.63
CA ILE A 271 14.36 41.05 -4.03
C ILE A 271 15.60 41.96 -4.10
N PRO A 272 16.60 41.64 -4.95
CA PRO A 272 17.78 42.48 -5.12
C PRO A 272 17.40 43.91 -5.50
N LYS A 273 18.03 44.91 -4.87
CA LYS A 273 17.75 46.34 -5.13
C LYS A 273 17.90 46.72 -6.61
N SER A 274 18.79 46.04 -7.35
CA SER A 274 19.01 46.24 -8.79
C SER A 274 17.80 45.87 -9.66
N LYS A 275 16.89 45.01 -9.17
CA LYS A 275 15.71 44.55 -9.91
C LYS A 275 14.45 45.34 -9.58
N LYS A 276 14.49 46.22 -8.58
CA LYS A 276 13.35 47.06 -8.21
C LYS A 276 13.33 48.29 -9.12
N LYS A 277 12.23 48.48 -9.87
CA LYS A 277 12.02 49.77 -10.55
C LYS A 277 12.01 50.88 -9.50
N LYS A 278 12.93 51.85 -9.63
CA LYS A 278 12.87 53.09 -8.87
C LYS A 278 11.63 53.85 -9.35
N LYS A 279 10.80 54.25 -8.39
CA LYS A 279 9.81 55.32 -8.60
C LYS A 279 10.53 56.64 -8.65
#